data_AF-Q1QFE9-F1
#
_entry.id   AF-Q1QFE9-F1
#
_cell.length_a   1.000
_cell.length_b   1.000
_cell.length_c   1.000
_cell.angle_alpha   90.00
_cell.angle_beta   90.00
_cell.angle_gamma   90.00
#
_symmetry.space_group_name_H-M   'P 1'
#
loop_
_entity.id
_entity.type
_entity.pdbx_description
1 polymer ?
#
loop_
_entity_poly.entity_id
_entity_poly.type
_entity_poly.pdbx_seq_one_letter_code
_entity_poly.pdbx_strand_id
1 'polypeptide(L)'
;MIHTAHTKIVADELHTRYDHARAVTLISRTLQKALFAGRSDEVVFWALVHAHYRGGGLCDATEEQLHAFSDFIVRDPTEIN
;
A
#
# COMPACT_ATOMS: atom_id res chain seq x y z
N MET A 1 -8.70 9.20 -7.99
CA MET A 1 -8.16 8.13 -8.85
C MET A 1 -6.66 8.04 -8.64
N ILE A 2 -6.22 7.04 -7.88
CA ILE A 2 -4.80 6.80 -7.63
C ILE A 2 -4.19 6.23 -8.92
N HIS A 3 -3.17 6.88 -9.49
CA HIS A 3 -2.36 6.24 -10.50
C HIS A 3 -1.45 5.21 -9.81
N THR A 4 -1.94 3.98 -9.66
CA THR A 4 -1.16 2.80 -9.24
C THR A 4 0.11 2.64 -10.08
N ALA A 5 0.16 3.20 -11.29
CA ALA A 5 1.36 3.30 -12.12
C ALA A 5 2.55 4.02 -11.42
N HIS A 6 2.30 4.95 -10.50
CA HIS A 6 3.36 5.74 -9.86
C HIS A 6 3.94 5.08 -8.60
N THR A 7 3.28 4.06 -8.03
CA THR A 7 3.72 3.46 -6.76
C THR A 7 5.07 2.76 -6.92
N LYS A 8 5.32 2.09 -8.06
CA LYS A 8 6.62 1.49 -8.41
C LYS A 8 7.72 2.54 -8.55
N ILE A 9 7.44 3.63 -9.26
CA ILE A 9 8.41 4.73 -9.46
C ILE A 9 8.82 5.31 -8.09
N VAL A 10 7.85 5.57 -7.22
CA VAL A 10 8.14 6.08 -5.87
C VAL A 10 8.92 5.06 -5.04
N ALA A 11 8.59 3.77 -5.12
CA ALA A 11 9.34 2.72 -4.44
C ALA A 11 10.81 2.66 -4.91
N ASP A 12 11.05 2.73 -6.22
CA ASP A 12 12.40 2.74 -6.81
C ASP A 12 13.19 4.01 -6.43
N GLU A 13 12.53 5.17 -6.39
CA GLU A 13 13.13 6.40 -5.89
C GLU A 13 13.54 6.28 -4.42
N LEU A 14 12.71 5.66 -3.58
CA LEU A 14 13.01 5.45 -2.17
C LEU A 14 14.19 4.51 -1.96
N HIS A 15 14.28 3.43 -2.76
CA HIS A 15 15.45 2.53 -2.79
C HIS A 15 16.73 3.27 -3.17
N THR A 16 16.63 4.18 -4.14
CA THR A 16 17.79 4.89 -4.68
C THR A 16 18.27 6.00 -3.73
N ARG A 17 17.34 6.69 -3.05
CA ARG A 17 17.63 7.92 -2.29
C ARG A 17 17.92 7.69 -0.81
N TYR A 18 17.48 6.59 -0.22
CA TYR A 18 17.56 6.38 1.22
C TYR A 18 18.10 4.99 1.56
N ASP A 19 18.73 4.89 2.73
CA ASP A 19 19.00 3.59 3.33
C ASP A 19 17.69 2.87 3.69
N HIS A 20 17.77 1.56 3.84
CA HIS A 20 16.58 0.72 4.00
C HIS A 20 15.72 1.12 5.20
N ALA A 21 16.34 1.38 6.35
CA ALA A 21 15.62 1.70 7.58
C ALA A 21 14.89 3.04 7.45
N ARG A 22 15.53 4.02 6.81
CA ARG A 22 14.94 5.34 6.58
C ARG A 22 13.78 5.30 5.60
N ALA A 23 13.92 4.59 4.48
CA ALA A 23 12.85 4.43 3.51
C ALA A 23 11.60 3.76 4.12
N VAL A 24 11.78 2.65 4.83
CA VAL A 24 10.67 1.96 5.52
C VAL A 24 10.01 2.88 6.54
N THR A 25 10.79 3.64 7.31
CA THR A 25 10.24 4.59 8.29
C THR A 25 9.40 5.68 7.61
N LEU A 26 9.85 6.22 6.47
CA LEU A 26 9.10 7.23 5.72
C LEU A 26 7.79 6.68 5.16
N ILE A 27 7.83 5.48 4.57
CA ILE A 27 6.63 4.82 4.03
C ILE A 27 5.62 4.58 5.16
N SER A 28 6.04 3.93 6.25
CA SER A 28 5.18 3.63 7.40
C SER A 28 4.57 4.87 8.04
N ARG A 29 5.37 5.95 8.19
CA ARG A 29 4.88 7.21 8.77
C ARG A 29 3.86 7.89 7.88
N THR A 30 4.05 7.83 6.56
CA THR A 30 3.12 8.48 5.62
C THR A 30 1.82 7.67 5.50
N LEU A 31 1.92 6.33 5.49
CA LEU A 31 0.78 5.42 5.58
C LEU A 31 -0.06 5.67 6.85
N GLN A 32 0.57 5.76 8.02
CA GLN A 32 -0.12 6.05 9.29
C GLN A 32 -0.82 7.41 9.26
N LYS A 33 -0.16 8.45 8.74
CA LYS A 33 -0.77 9.78 8.61
C LYS A 33 -2.01 9.75 7.72
N ALA A 34 -1.94 9.06 6.58
CA ALA A 34 -3.08 8.90 5.69
C ALA A 34 -4.24 8.16 6.37
N LEU A 35 -3.92 7.09 7.11
CA LEU A 35 -4.90 6.28 7.84
C LEU A 35 -5.65 7.11 8.89
N PHE A 36 -4.93 7.80 9.77
CA PHE A 36 -5.56 8.60 10.83
C PHE A 36 -6.23 9.88 10.31
N ALA A 37 -5.87 10.34 9.11
CA ALA A 37 -6.55 11.44 8.44
C ALA A 37 -7.82 10.99 7.65
N GLY A 38 -8.15 9.70 7.62
CA GLY A 38 -9.29 9.17 6.87
C GLY A 38 -9.13 9.26 5.35
N ARG A 39 -7.88 9.34 4.85
CA ARG A 39 -7.58 9.48 3.41
C ARG A 39 -7.34 8.11 2.78
N SER A 40 -8.40 7.36 2.56
CA SER A 40 -8.35 5.98 2.05
C SER A 40 -7.51 5.83 0.78
N ASP A 41 -7.60 6.80 -0.14
CA ASP A 41 -6.83 6.76 -1.38
C ASP A 41 -5.31 6.78 -1.12
N GLU A 42 -4.86 7.65 -0.22
CA GLU A 42 -3.45 7.73 0.14
C GLU A 42 -2.98 6.51 0.93
N VAL A 43 -3.85 5.91 1.75
CA VAL A 43 -3.55 4.66 2.46
C VAL A 43 -3.22 3.56 1.47
N VAL A 44 -4.10 3.34 0.48
CA VAL A 44 -3.90 2.32 -0.55
C VAL A 44 -2.63 2.62 -1.37
N PHE A 45 -2.41 3.89 -1.73
CA PHE A 45 -1.19 4.28 -2.43
C PHE A 45 0.09 3.91 -1.67
N TRP A 46 0.21 4.31 -0.39
CA TRP A 46 1.41 4.03 0.40
C TRP A 46 1.58 2.56 0.77
N ALA A 47 0.49 1.80 0.91
CA ALA A 47 0.53 0.36 1.07
C ALA A 47 1.12 -0.34 -0.18
N LEU A 48 0.73 0.10 -1.38
CA LEU A 48 1.28 -0.41 -2.64
C LEU A 48 2.74 0.00 -2.85
N VAL A 49 3.12 1.24 -2.50
CA VAL A 49 4.53 1.66 -2.48
C VAL A 49 5.34 0.76 -1.54
N HIS A 50 4.82 0.45 -0.35
CA HIS A 50 5.48 -0.45 0.59
C HIS A 50 5.68 -1.86 0.01
N ALA A 51 4.66 -2.42 -0.63
CA ALA A 51 4.75 -3.74 -1.27
C ALA A 51 5.84 -3.75 -2.36
N HIS A 52 5.82 -2.81 -3.30
CA HIS A 52 6.85 -2.70 -4.33
C HIS A 52 8.25 -2.45 -3.75
N TYR A 53 8.36 -1.61 -2.72
CA TYR A 53 9.62 -1.35 -2.04
C TYR A 53 10.20 -2.61 -1.39
N ARG A 54 9.37 -3.48 -0.82
CA ARG A 54 9.84 -4.76 -0.26
C ARG A 54 10.20 -5.79 -1.33
N GLY A 55 10.00 -5.48 -2.62
CA GLY A 55 10.44 -6.29 -3.75
C GLY A 55 9.61 -7.55 -3.99
N GLY A 56 8.51 -7.73 -3.26
CA GLY A 56 7.60 -8.84 -3.43
C GLY A 56 6.20 -8.34 -3.76
N GLY A 57 5.45 -9.16 -4.49
CA GLY A 57 4.00 -9.16 -4.28
C GLY A 57 3.69 -9.35 -2.78
N LEU A 58 2.43 -9.22 -2.41
CA LEU A 58 2.02 -9.68 -1.09
C LEU A 58 2.47 -11.14 -0.97
N CYS A 59 3.14 -11.51 0.14
CA CYS A 59 3.50 -12.91 0.29
C CYS A 59 2.21 -13.74 0.36
N ASP A 60 2.25 -15.00 -0.05
CA ASP A 60 1.08 -15.88 -0.09
C ASP A 60 0.29 -15.87 1.22
N ALA A 61 0.99 -15.83 2.36
CA ALA A 61 0.37 -15.73 3.69
C ALA A 61 -0.42 -14.41 3.90
N THR A 62 0.07 -13.31 3.35
CA THR A 62 -0.64 -12.02 3.41
C THR A 62 -1.79 -11.98 2.40
N GLU A 63 -1.63 -12.56 1.22
CA GLU A 63 -2.73 -12.70 0.26
C GLU A 63 -3.87 -13.55 0.84
N GLU A 64 -3.54 -14.67 1.49
CA GLU A 64 -4.51 -15.56 2.13
C GLU A 64 -5.22 -14.88 3.31
N GLN A 65 -4.49 -14.11 4.13
CA GLN A 65 -5.10 -13.28 5.17
C GLN A 65 -6.06 -12.22 4.59
N LEU A 66 -5.66 -11.53 3.51
CA LEU A 66 -6.53 -10.56 2.83
C LEU A 66 -7.76 -11.23 2.21
N HIS A 67 -7.60 -12.44 1.66
CA HIS A 67 -8.71 -13.24 1.16
C HIS A 67 -9.67 -13.62 2.29
N ALA A 68 -9.17 -14.01 3.47
CA ALA A 68 -9.99 -14.27 4.65
C ALA A 68 -10.73 -13.02 5.16
N PHE A 69 -10.15 -11.83 4.99
CA PHE A 69 -10.83 -10.57 5.30
C PHE A 69 -11.91 -10.20 4.29
N SER A 70 -11.91 -10.78 3.08
CA SER A 70 -12.88 -10.41 2.03
C SER A 70 -14.34 -10.63 2.44
N ASP A 71 -14.61 -11.61 3.30
CA ASP A 71 -15.94 -11.90 3.87
C ASP A 71 -16.42 -10.82 4.86
N PHE A 72 -15.49 -10.02 5.39
CA PHE A 72 -15.76 -8.95 6.36
C PHE A 72 -15.68 -7.56 5.74
N ILE A 73 -15.30 -7.45 4.47
CA ILE A 73 -15.22 -6.18 3.73
C ILE A 73 -16.55 -5.94 3.04
N VAL A 74 -17.25 -4.87 3.43
CA VAL A 74 -18.42 -4.38 2.70
C VAL A 74 -17.93 -3.81 1.37
N ARG A 75 -18.16 -4.55 0.28
CA ARG A 75 -17.84 -4.09 -1.07
C ARG A 75 -18.76 -2.95 -1.47
N ASP A 76 -18.23 -1.99 -2.21
CA ASP A 76 -19.02 -0.87 -2.71
C ASP A 76 -20.08 -1.42 -3.70
N PRO A 77 -21.38 -1.06 -3.57
CA PRO A 77 -22.43 -1.51 -4.48
C PRO A 77 -22.16 -1.19 -5.95
N THR A 78 -21.30 -0.20 -6.23
CA THR A 78 -20.93 0.21 -7.59
C THR A 78 -19.93 -0.73 -8.27
N GLU A 79 -19.30 -1.66 -7.54
CA GLU A 79 -18.35 -2.65 -8.08
C GLU A 79 -19.02 -3.98 -8.51
N ILE A 80 -20.34 -4.12 -8.34
CA ILE A 80 -21.10 -5.36 -8.61
C ILE A 80 -21.90 -5.29 -9.92
N ASN A 81 -21.63 -4.33 -10.81
CA ASN A 81 -22.30 -4.20 -12.11
C ASN A 81 -21.32 -4.20 -13.28
#